data_AF-A0ABD0Q9D6-F1
#
_entry.id   AF-A0ABD0Q9D6-F1
#
_cell.length_a   1.000
_cell.length_b   1.000
_cell.length_c   1.000
_cell.angle_alpha   90.00
_cell.angle_beta   90.00
_cell.angle_gamma   90.00
#
_symmetry.space_group_name_H-M   'P 1'
#
loop_
_entity.id
_entity.type
_entity.pdbx_description
1 polymer ?
#
loop_
_entity_poly.entity_id
_entity_poly.type
_entity_poly.pdbx_seq_one_letter_code
_entity_poly.pdbx_strand_id
1 'polypeptide(L)'
;ALYQSWVLDSERNILAILEDLPSLNPPIDHLCELLPRLQARYYSIASSSKVHATSIHICAVVIEYTTKTGRVFKGVATNWLKNKEVTDNGHKHTVPMYVRRSQFRLPFKPSNPIIMIGPGTGIAPFMGFIQERAWQKEQGKEVGETILYFGCRHKNEDFLYQQELEEFERAGVLTQLNVAFSRDQEQK
;
A
#
# COMPACT_ATOMS: atom_id res chain seq x y z
N ALA A 1 -12.84 26.73 -17.83
CA ALA A 1 -13.31 27.07 -16.47
C ALA A 1 -14.27 26.00 -15.92
N LEU A 2 -15.43 25.78 -16.55
CA LEU A 2 -16.45 24.86 -16.00
C LEU A 2 -16.03 23.38 -15.94
N TYR A 3 -15.37 22.84 -16.98
CA TYR A 3 -14.90 21.45 -16.96
C TYR A 3 -13.94 21.17 -15.79
N GLN A 4 -13.00 22.08 -15.55
CA GLN A 4 -12.03 21.97 -14.46
C GLN A 4 -12.75 21.90 -13.10
N SER A 5 -13.61 22.88 -12.80
CA SER A 5 -14.26 22.94 -11.50
C SER A 5 -15.34 21.87 -11.31
N TRP A 6 -16.15 21.61 -12.33
CA TRP A 6 -17.32 20.74 -12.24
C TRP A 6 -16.99 19.26 -12.46
N VAL A 7 -16.03 18.91 -13.31
CA VAL A 7 -15.65 17.50 -13.54
C VAL A 7 -14.44 17.11 -12.69
N LEU A 8 -13.30 17.78 -12.89
CA LEU A 8 -12.03 17.36 -12.30
C LEU A 8 -11.95 17.67 -10.81
N ASP A 9 -12.11 18.94 -10.43
CA ASP A 9 -11.93 19.39 -9.04
C ASP A 9 -13.05 18.91 -8.10
N SER A 10 -14.19 18.51 -8.67
CA SER A 10 -15.33 17.91 -7.96
C SER A 10 -15.32 16.37 -8.04
N GLU A 11 -14.40 15.79 -8.82
CA GLU A 11 -14.19 14.34 -8.96
C GLU A 11 -15.45 13.57 -9.37
N ARG A 12 -16.22 14.15 -10.30
CA ARG A 12 -17.43 13.49 -10.82
C ARG A 12 -17.03 12.30 -11.69
N ASN A 13 -17.41 11.11 -11.25
CA ASN A 13 -17.39 9.93 -12.10
C ASN A 13 -18.60 9.94 -13.07
N ILE A 14 -18.63 8.98 -14.00
CA ILE A 14 -19.69 8.92 -15.01
C ILE A 14 -21.11 8.81 -14.41
N LEU A 15 -21.27 8.06 -13.31
CA LEU A 15 -22.57 7.95 -12.63
C LEU A 15 -23.01 9.30 -12.06
N ALA A 16 -22.11 10.02 -11.40
CA ALA A 16 -22.40 11.34 -10.86
C ALA A 16 -22.80 12.35 -11.96
N ILE A 17 -22.20 12.25 -13.16
CA ILE A 17 -22.58 13.08 -14.31
C ILE A 17 -24.00 12.75 -14.78
N LEU A 18 -24.35 11.46 -14.91
CA LEU A 18 -25.68 11.02 -15.32
C LEU A 18 -26.76 11.41 -14.30
N GLU A 19 -26.45 11.37 -13.01
CA GLU A 19 -27.34 11.81 -11.93
C GLU A 19 -27.56 13.33 -11.92
N ASP A 20 -26.49 14.11 -12.06
CA ASP A 20 -26.57 15.59 -12.03
C ASP A 20 -27.17 16.16 -13.33
N LEU A 21 -27.14 15.40 -14.44
CA LEU A 21 -27.71 15.77 -15.74
C LEU A 21 -28.77 14.73 -16.18
N PRO A 22 -29.97 14.73 -15.58
CA PRO A 22 -30.95 13.66 -15.78
C PRO A 22 -31.52 13.54 -17.22
N SER A 23 -31.33 14.56 -18.07
CA SER A 23 -31.69 14.47 -19.49
C SER A 23 -30.63 13.77 -20.35
N LEU A 24 -29.43 13.50 -19.79
CA LEU A 24 -28.35 12.81 -20.49
C LEU A 24 -28.64 11.30 -20.50
N ASN A 25 -29.08 10.80 -21.66
CA ASN A 25 -29.46 9.39 -21.85
C ASN A 25 -28.71 8.76 -23.03
N PRO A 26 -27.39 8.52 -22.93
CA PRO A 26 -26.61 7.91 -23.99
C PRO A 26 -26.93 6.41 -24.11
N PRO A 27 -26.87 5.83 -25.33
CA PRO A 27 -26.96 4.39 -25.49
C PRO A 27 -25.75 3.70 -24.82
N ILE A 28 -26.01 2.58 -24.15
CA ILE A 28 -25.01 1.91 -23.29
C ILE A 28 -23.80 1.40 -24.06
N ASP A 29 -23.99 0.92 -25.29
CA ASP A 29 -22.92 0.46 -26.18
C ASP A 29 -21.92 1.57 -26.48
N HIS A 30 -22.41 2.76 -26.85
CA HIS A 30 -21.57 3.91 -27.10
C HIS A 30 -20.89 4.39 -25.81
N LEU A 31 -21.57 4.34 -24.65
CA LEU A 31 -20.92 4.65 -23.38
C LEU A 31 -19.76 3.67 -23.08
N CYS A 32 -19.95 2.38 -23.32
CA CYS A 32 -18.91 1.37 -23.16
C CYS A 32 -17.74 1.56 -24.13
N GLU A 33 -17.99 2.06 -25.35
CA GLU A 33 -16.95 2.44 -26.31
C GLU A 33 -16.12 3.64 -25.83
N LEU A 34 -16.77 4.64 -25.22
CA LEU A 34 -16.14 5.89 -24.78
C LEU A 34 -15.34 5.75 -23.47
N LEU A 35 -15.73 4.84 -22.58
CA LEU A 35 -15.08 4.72 -21.26
C LEU A 35 -13.66 4.12 -21.36
N PRO A 36 -12.69 4.66 -20.60
CA PRO A 36 -11.36 4.10 -20.57
C PRO A 36 -11.35 2.71 -19.92
N ARG A 37 -10.40 1.88 -20.33
CA ARG A 37 -10.21 0.53 -19.76
C ARG A 37 -9.85 0.60 -18.28
N LEU A 38 -10.42 -0.32 -17.50
CA LEU A 38 -10.02 -0.52 -16.11
C LEU A 38 -8.59 -1.07 -16.03
N GLN A 39 -7.69 -0.31 -15.40
CA GLN A 39 -6.28 -0.70 -15.25
C GLN A 39 -6.01 -1.58 -14.02
N ALA A 40 -4.95 -2.40 -14.08
CA ALA A 40 -4.40 -3.05 -12.89
C ALA A 40 -3.80 -2.02 -11.92
N ARG A 41 -3.83 -2.32 -10.61
CA ARG A 41 -3.20 -1.50 -9.56
C ARG A 41 -1.96 -2.21 -9.02
N TYR A 42 -0.89 -1.46 -8.87
CA TYR A 42 0.40 -1.97 -8.41
C TYR A 42 0.58 -1.69 -6.92
N TYR A 43 1.18 -2.66 -6.23
CA TYR A 43 1.56 -2.56 -4.83
C TYR A 43 3.01 -3.03 -4.68
N SER A 44 3.76 -2.41 -3.78
CA SER A 44 5.06 -2.94 -3.37
C SER A 44 4.84 -4.17 -2.51
N ILE A 45 5.47 -5.29 -2.89
CA ILE A 45 5.37 -6.55 -2.14
C ILE A 45 6.00 -6.35 -0.75
N ALA A 46 5.24 -6.68 0.30
CA ALA A 46 5.62 -6.51 1.69
C ALA A 46 6.16 -7.78 2.37
N SER A 47 6.61 -8.74 1.56
CA SER A 47 7.22 -9.99 2.02
C SER A 47 8.53 -10.29 1.29
N SER A 48 9.44 -11.01 1.95
CA SER A 48 10.58 -11.64 1.29
C SER A 48 10.18 -12.99 0.69
N SER A 49 10.61 -13.24 -0.55
CA SER A 49 10.49 -14.57 -1.18
C SER A 49 11.33 -15.66 -0.48
N LYS A 50 12.30 -15.29 0.37
CA LYS A 50 13.10 -16.23 1.17
C LYS A 50 12.38 -16.71 2.42
N VAL A 51 11.45 -15.91 2.93
CA VAL A 51 10.62 -16.24 4.11
C VAL A 51 9.26 -16.78 3.68
N HIS A 52 8.67 -16.19 2.63
CA HIS A 52 7.34 -16.51 2.13
C HIS A 52 7.40 -16.89 0.64
N ALA A 53 7.85 -18.11 0.34
CA ALA A 53 8.00 -18.58 -1.05
C ALA A 53 6.67 -18.70 -1.81
N THR A 54 5.57 -18.93 -1.08
CA THR A 54 4.23 -19.19 -1.64
C THR A 54 3.21 -18.12 -1.26
N SER A 55 3.63 -16.99 -0.66
CA SER A 55 2.74 -15.93 -0.22
C SER A 55 3.29 -14.54 -0.59
N ILE A 56 2.42 -13.69 -1.13
CA ILE A 56 2.73 -12.31 -1.52
C ILE A 56 1.93 -11.38 -0.61
N HIS A 57 2.62 -10.57 0.19
CA HIS A 57 1.98 -9.66 1.14
C HIS A 57 1.82 -8.27 0.51
N ILE A 58 0.74 -7.59 0.87
CA ILE A 58 0.45 -6.21 0.44
C ILE A 58 0.22 -5.36 1.69
N CYS A 59 0.81 -4.17 1.71
CA CYS A 59 0.48 -3.10 2.64
C CYS A 59 -0.16 -1.96 1.83
N ALA A 60 -1.40 -1.60 2.14
CA ALA A 60 -2.15 -0.59 1.40
C ALA A 60 -3.08 0.19 2.33
N VAL A 61 -3.31 1.46 1.97
CA VAL A 61 -4.31 2.31 2.62
C VAL A 61 -5.62 2.23 1.84
N VAL A 62 -6.74 2.10 2.55
CA VAL A 62 -8.07 2.17 1.93
C VAL A 62 -8.32 3.60 1.48
N ILE A 63 -8.71 3.77 0.21
CA ILE A 63 -9.00 5.09 -0.34
C ILE A 63 -10.51 5.29 -0.24
N GLU A 64 -10.92 6.15 0.67
CA GLU A 64 -12.31 6.55 0.87
C GLU A 64 -12.35 7.99 1.40
N TYR A 65 -13.11 8.86 0.73
CA TYR A 65 -13.29 10.26 1.13
C TYR A 65 -14.57 10.84 0.51
N THR A 66 -15.06 11.93 1.08
CA THR A 66 -16.22 12.66 0.55
C THR A 66 -15.76 13.72 -0.45
N THR A 67 -16.28 13.67 -1.67
CA THR A 67 -16.03 14.66 -2.72
C THR A 67 -16.69 16.01 -2.40
N LYS A 68 -16.32 17.07 -3.11
CA LYS A 68 -16.98 18.39 -2.99
C LYS A 68 -18.48 18.37 -3.33
N THR A 69 -18.95 17.32 -4.01
CA THR A 69 -20.37 17.13 -4.33
C THR A 69 -21.17 16.46 -3.21
N GLY A 70 -20.53 16.10 -2.08
CA GLY A 70 -21.14 15.34 -1.00
C GLY A 70 -21.20 13.82 -1.24
N ARG A 71 -20.83 13.35 -2.44
CA ARG A 71 -20.75 11.91 -2.75
C ARG A 71 -19.50 11.28 -2.15
N VAL A 72 -19.62 10.02 -1.71
CA VAL A 72 -18.48 9.23 -1.20
C VAL A 72 -17.72 8.62 -2.38
N PHE A 73 -16.45 8.97 -2.51
CA PHE A 73 -15.53 8.31 -3.43
C PHE A 73 -14.90 7.09 -2.77
N LYS A 74 -14.87 5.97 -3.49
CA LYS A 74 -14.20 4.72 -3.08
C LYS A 74 -13.18 4.30 -4.13
N GLY A 75 -11.92 4.19 -3.72
CA GLY A 75 -10.88 3.66 -4.59
C GLY A 75 -11.18 2.20 -4.95
N VAL A 76 -11.23 1.90 -6.25
CA VAL A 76 -11.69 0.61 -6.78
C VAL A 76 -10.90 -0.56 -6.19
N ALA A 77 -9.58 -0.58 -6.34
CA ALA A 77 -8.77 -1.73 -5.94
C ALA A 77 -8.68 -1.92 -4.43
N THR A 78 -8.55 -0.83 -3.66
CA THR A 78 -8.37 -0.91 -2.20
C THR A 78 -9.66 -1.29 -1.48
N ASN A 79 -10.82 -0.79 -1.91
CA ASN A 79 -12.11 -1.25 -1.38
C ASN A 79 -12.46 -2.67 -1.84
N TRP A 80 -12.10 -3.05 -3.08
CA TRP A 80 -12.24 -4.43 -3.52
C TRP A 80 -11.40 -5.39 -2.68
N LEU A 81 -10.14 -5.05 -2.37
CA LEU A 81 -9.28 -5.85 -1.49
C LEU A 81 -9.78 -5.86 -0.04
N LYS A 82 -10.24 -4.71 0.50
CA LYS A 82 -10.82 -4.62 1.86
C LYS A 82 -11.98 -5.60 2.05
N ASN A 83 -12.78 -5.81 1.01
CA ASN A 83 -13.95 -6.68 1.04
C ASN A 83 -13.64 -8.15 0.65
N LYS A 84 -12.35 -8.52 0.54
CA LYS A 84 -11.93 -9.91 0.36
C LYS A 84 -11.78 -10.56 1.73
N GLU A 85 -12.87 -11.12 2.22
CA GLU A 85 -12.87 -11.85 3.48
C GLU A 85 -12.22 -13.22 3.33
N VAL A 86 -11.44 -13.65 4.32
CA VAL A 86 -10.94 -15.02 4.40
C VAL A 86 -11.98 -15.80 5.20
N THR A 87 -12.74 -16.65 4.53
CA THR A 87 -13.79 -17.46 5.17
C THR A 87 -13.43 -18.95 5.13
N ASP A 88 -13.67 -19.65 6.24
CA ASP A 88 -13.40 -21.09 6.38
C ASP A 88 -14.50 -21.98 5.76
N ASN A 89 -15.49 -21.37 5.10
CA ASN A 89 -16.65 -22.04 4.51
C ASN A 89 -16.36 -22.71 3.14
N GLY A 90 -15.08 -22.87 2.78
CA GLY A 90 -14.65 -23.49 1.52
C GLY A 90 -14.66 -22.56 0.29
N HIS A 91 -15.20 -21.33 0.37
CA HIS A 91 -15.12 -20.35 -0.71
C HIS A 91 -13.81 -19.55 -0.64
N LYS A 92 -12.85 -19.90 -1.49
CA LYS A 92 -11.58 -19.16 -1.59
C LYS A 92 -11.78 -17.89 -2.42
N HIS A 93 -11.75 -16.74 -1.77
CA HIS A 93 -11.70 -15.46 -2.47
C HIS A 93 -10.38 -15.35 -3.27
N THR A 94 -10.46 -15.25 -4.59
CA THR A 94 -9.28 -15.12 -5.46
C THR A 94 -8.98 -13.67 -5.82
N VAL A 95 -7.70 -13.39 -6.08
CA VAL A 95 -7.21 -12.11 -6.59
C VAL A 95 -6.38 -12.37 -7.85
N PRO A 96 -6.88 -12.01 -9.06
CA PRO A 96 -6.06 -12.08 -10.27
C PRO A 96 -4.88 -11.12 -10.16
N MET A 97 -3.66 -11.65 -10.24
CA MET A 97 -2.45 -10.88 -10.03
C MET A 97 -1.32 -11.35 -10.94
N TYR A 98 -0.31 -10.50 -11.09
CA TYR A 98 0.95 -10.81 -11.74
C TYR A 98 2.07 -10.01 -11.07
N VAL A 99 3.31 -10.50 -11.18
CA VAL A 99 4.48 -9.83 -10.61
C VAL A 99 5.20 -9.03 -11.69
N ARG A 100 5.45 -7.75 -11.42
CA ARG A 100 6.30 -6.89 -12.26
C ARG A 100 7.65 -6.71 -11.59
N ARG A 101 8.72 -7.19 -12.22
CA ARG A 101 10.09 -7.07 -11.69
C ARG A 101 10.50 -5.60 -11.61
N SER A 102 10.97 -5.15 -10.45
CA SER A 102 11.58 -3.82 -10.26
C SER A 102 13.11 -3.91 -10.15
N GLN A 103 13.78 -2.76 -10.07
CA GLN A 103 15.20 -2.66 -9.72
C GLN A 103 15.44 -2.38 -8.21
N PHE A 104 14.37 -2.18 -7.43
CA PHE A 104 14.44 -1.93 -5.99
C PHE A 104 14.81 -3.23 -5.25
N ARG A 105 16.08 -3.38 -4.89
CA ARG A 105 16.65 -4.61 -4.31
C ARG A 105 17.59 -4.31 -3.16
N LEU A 106 17.74 -5.29 -2.28
CA LEU A 106 18.85 -5.32 -1.35
C LEU A 106 20.19 -5.34 -2.10
N PRO A 107 21.28 -4.83 -1.49
CA PRO A 107 22.62 -5.03 -1.98
C PRO A 107 22.93 -6.52 -2.17
N PHE A 108 23.79 -6.83 -3.14
CA PHE A 108 24.17 -8.22 -3.42
C PHE A 108 24.86 -8.89 -2.23
N LYS A 109 25.73 -8.15 -1.52
CA LYS A 109 26.42 -8.63 -0.32
C LYS A 109 25.59 -8.29 0.92
N PRO A 110 25.20 -9.28 1.75
CA PRO A 110 24.51 -9.06 3.02
C PRO A 110 25.29 -8.17 4.00
N SER A 111 26.62 -8.18 3.96
CA SER A 111 27.45 -7.33 4.83
C SER A 111 27.37 -5.84 4.49
N ASN A 112 26.85 -5.46 3.32
CA ASN A 112 26.65 -4.06 3.00
C ASN A 112 25.52 -3.47 3.85
N PRO A 113 25.73 -2.29 4.49
CA PRO A 113 24.69 -1.64 5.27
C PRO A 113 23.55 -1.13 4.37
N ILE A 114 22.36 -0.98 4.94
CA ILE A 114 21.20 -0.38 4.29
C ILE A 114 20.53 0.67 5.18
N ILE A 115 20.10 1.75 4.53
CA ILE A 115 19.29 2.80 5.12
C ILE A 115 17.96 2.81 4.37
N MET A 116 16.88 2.65 5.11
CA MET A 116 15.52 2.55 4.59
C MET A 116 14.71 3.74 5.12
N ILE A 117 14.04 4.47 4.24
CA ILE A 117 13.22 5.64 4.59
C ILE A 117 11.84 5.45 3.96
N GLY A 118 10.81 5.19 4.77
CA GLY A 118 9.50 4.80 4.27
C GLY A 118 8.35 5.13 5.22
N PRO A 119 7.88 6.39 5.26
CA PRO A 119 6.73 6.76 6.07
C PRO A 119 5.42 6.17 5.53
N GLY A 120 4.46 5.90 6.43
CA GLY A 120 3.15 5.33 6.13
C GLY A 120 3.26 4.03 5.32
N THR A 121 2.44 3.89 4.27
CA THR A 121 2.50 2.71 3.37
C THR A 121 3.82 2.58 2.60
N GLY A 122 4.73 3.57 2.68
CA GLY A 122 6.10 3.46 2.19
C GLY A 122 6.93 2.38 2.89
N ILE A 123 6.48 1.88 4.04
CA ILE A 123 7.10 0.75 4.77
C ILE A 123 7.02 -0.58 4.00
N ALA A 124 6.07 -0.71 3.06
CA ALA A 124 5.73 -1.98 2.41
C ALA A 124 6.96 -2.77 1.93
N PRO A 125 7.81 -2.28 1.00
CA PRO A 125 8.95 -3.06 0.53
C PRO A 125 10.00 -3.32 1.62
N PHE A 126 10.07 -2.48 2.64
CA PHE A 126 11.05 -2.61 3.72
C PHE A 126 10.71 -3.74 4.68
N MET A 127 9.43 -4.08 4.87
CA MET A 127 9.09 -5.32 5.57
C MET A 127 9.69 -6.54 4.88
N GLY A 128 9.63 -6.61 3.55
CA GLY A 128 10.31 -7.67 2.80
C GLY A 128 11.83 -7.63 2.96
N PHE A 129 12.45 -6.45 2.97
CA PHE A 129 13.90 -6.33 3.16
C PHE A 129 14.34 -6.76 4.57
N ILE A 130 13.60 -6.36 5.61
CA ILE A 130 13.88 -6.71 7.01
C ILE A 130 13.70 -8.21 7.22
N GLN A 131 12.62 -8.80 6.69
CA GLN A 131 12.43 -10.26 6.69
C GLN A 131 13.59 -11.00 6.01
N GLU A 132 14.09 -10.50 4.88
CA GLU A 132 15.22 -11.14 4.20
C GLU A 132 16.53 -10.97 4.97
N ARG A 133 16.75 -9.82 5.63
CA ARG A 133 17.89 -9.58 6.52
C ARG A 133 17.85 -10.51 7.74
N ALA A 134 16.67 -10.69 8.36
CA ALA A 134 16.47 -11.65 9.44
C ALA A 134 16.83 -13.06 8.99
N TRP A 135 16.27 -13.50 7.86
CA TRP A 135 16.58 -14.80 7.27
C TRP A 135 18.08 -14.97 6.99
N GLN A 136 18.75 -13.97 6.41
CA GLN A 136 20.21 -14.03 6.17
C GLN A 136 21.00 -14.24 7.47
N LYS A 137 20.61 -13.56 8.55
CA LYS A 137 21.22 -13.70 9.88
C LYS A 137 20.99 -15.10 10.47
N GLU A 138 19.76 -15.63 10.35
CA GLU A 138 19.42 -17.00 10.77
C GLU A 138 20.22 -18.06 9.99
N GLN A 139 20.54 -17.80 8.72
CA GLN A 139 21.42 -18.66 7.92
C GLN A 139 22.92 -18.51 8.28
N GLY A 140 23.26 -17.78 9.35
CA GLY A 140 24.63 -17.58 9.81
C GLY A 140 25.46 -16.64 8.93
N LYS A 141 24.83 -15.82 8.08
CA LYS A 141 25.56 -14.84 7.25
C LYS A 141 25.89 -13.60 8.07
N GLU A 142 27.02 -12.99 7.75
CA GLU A 142 27.36 -11.65 8.23
C GLU A 142 26.43 -10.62 7.56
N VAL A 143 25.58 -9.97 8.36
CA VAL A 143 24.61 -8.97 7.92
C VAL A 143 25.05 -7.60 8.42
N GLY A 144 25.24 -6.66 7.49
CA GLY A 144 25.59 -5.28 7.80
C GLY A 144 24.44 -4.51 8.45
N GLU A 145 24.74 -3.28 8.89
CA GLU A 145 23.76 -2.43 9.57
C GLU A 145 22.47 -2.27 8.76
N THR A 146 21.35 -2.35 9.45
CA THR A 146 20.02 -2.22 8.85
C THR A 146 19.24 -1.16 9.61
N ILE A 147 19.14 0.03 9.03
CA ILE A 147 18.54 1.21 9.67
C ILE A 147 17.21 1.52 8.99
N LEU A 148 16.16 1.70 9.78
CA LEU A 148 14.84 2.13 9.31
C LEU A 148 14.48 3.51 9.88
N TYR A 149 14.07 4.41 8.98
CA TYR A 149 13.34 5.63 9.30
C TYR A 149 11.87 5.45 8.86
N PHE A 150 11.00 5.30 9.85
CA PHE A 150 9.55 5.19 9.67
C PHE A 150 8.86 6.46 10.19
N GLY A 151 7.67 6.74 9.68
CA GLY A 151 6.86 7.84 10.19
C GLY A 151 5.38 7.62 9.96
N CYS A 152 4.59 8.04 10.94
CA CYS A 152 3.13 7.95 10.92
C CYS A 152 2.52 9.18 11.63
N ARG A 153 1.19 9.24 11.76
CA ARG A 153 0.52 10.36 12.44
C ARG A 153 0.69 10.24 13.94
N HIS A 154 0.25 9.12 14.50
CA HIS A 154 0.21 8.88 15.93
C HIS A 154 0.72 7.49 16.24
N LYS A 155 1.44 7.36 17.36
CA LYS A 155 1.95 6.06 17.81
C LYS A 155 0.83 5.02 17.99
N ASN A 156 -0.32 5.46 18.51
CA ASN A 156 -1.43 4.58 18.88
C ASN A 156 -2.53 4.45 17.80
N GLU A 157 -2.34 5.03 16.61
CA GLU A 157 -3.35 5.00 15.53
C GLU A 157 -2.83 4.26 14.29
N ASP A 158 -1.71 4.71 13.72
CA ASP A 158 -1.26 4.30 12.39
C ASP A 158 0.21 3.87 12.35
N PHE A 159 0.74 3.39 13.47
CA PHE A 159 2.05 2.72 13.52
C PHE A 159 1.96 1.30 12.94
N LEU A 160 2.07 1.23 11.62
CA LEU A 160 2.04 -0.02 10.85
C LEU A 160 3.17 -0.97 11.28
N TYR A 161 2.84 -2.25 11.48
CA TYR A 161 3.77 -3.32 11.84
C TYR A 161 4.57 -3.06 13.13
N GLN A 162 3.99 -2.31 14.08
CA GLN A 162 4.68 -1.94 15.31
C GLN A 162 5.32 -3.14 16.02
N GLN A 163 4.55 -4.21 16.21
CA GLN A 163 5.01 -5.40 16.95
C GLN A 163 6.18 -6.06 16.22
N GLU A 164 6.04 -6.29 14.92
CA GLU A 164 7.08 -6.92 14.10
C GLU A 164 8.36 -6.08 14.05
N LEU A 165 8.23 -4.75 13.92
CA LEU A 165 9.37 -3.83 13.89
C LEU A 165 10.12 -3.80 15.23
N GLU A 166 9.39 -3.72 16.35
CA GLU A 166 9.97 -3.77 17.70
C GLU A 166 10.65 -5.12 17.97
N GLU A 167 10.10 -6.23 17.45
CA GLU A 167 10.72 -7.55 17.52
C GLU A 167 12.01 -7.65 16.70
N PHE A 168 12.01 -7.12 15.46
CA PHE A 168 13.21 -7.10 14.64
C PHE A 168 14.33 -6.25 15.22
N GLU A 169 13.99 -5.13 15.90
CA GLU A 169 14.96 -4.34 16.64
C GLU A 169 15.51 -5.11 17.84
N ARG A 170 14.64 -5.75 18.64
CA ARG A 170 15.04 -6.56 19.79
C ARG A 170 15.93 -7.76 19.41
N ALA A 171 15.66 -8.38 18.25
CA ALA A 171 16.48 -9.46 17.68
C ALA A 171 17.79 -8.96 17.03
N GLY A 172 18.02 -7.65 17.00
CA GLY A 172 19.16 -7.00 16.34
C GLY A 172 19.21 -7.26 14.84
N VAL A 173 18.06 -7.47 14.20
CA VAL A 173 17.92 -7.47 12.74
C VAL A 173 17.85 -6.04 12.24
N LEU A 174 17.01 -5.21 12.86
CA LEU A 174 17.08 -3.76 12.75
C LEU A 174 18.17 -3.28 13.72
N THR A 175 19.19 -2.62 13.18
CA THR A 175 20.24 -1.96 13.98
C THR A 175 19.69 -0.71 14.65
N GLN A 176 18.80 0.01 13.96
CA GLN A 176 18.13 1.19 14.49
C GLN A 176 16.71 1.29 13.91
N LEU A 177 15.72 1.47 14.78
CA LEU A 177 14.36 1.85 14.42
C LEU A 177 14.10 3.30 14.82
N ASN A 178 14.15 4.20 13.85
CA ASN A 178 13.86 5.62 14.05
C ASN A 178 12.42 5.91 13.61
N VAL A 179 11.55 6.33 14.54
CA VAL A 179 10.14 6.59 14.25
C VAL A 179 9.77 8.04 14.51
N ALA A 180 9.18 8.69 13.50
CA ALA A 180 8.65 10.04 13.60
C ALA A 180 7.11 10.03 13.70
N PHE A 181 6.57 10.48 14.83
CA PHE A 181 5.15 10.70 15.02
C PHE A 181 4.81 12.15 14.69
N SER A 182 4.10 12.38 13.59
CA SER A 182 3.90 13.73 13.03
C SER A 182 2.81 14.55 13.71
N ARG A 183 2.01 13.95 14.60
CA ARG A 183 0.88 14.59 15.29
C ARG A 183 0.81 14.30 16.79
N ASP A 184 1.83 13.68 17.38
CA ASP A 184 1.90 13.43 18.83
C ASP A 184 2.40 14.65 19.63
N GLN A 185 2.82 15.71 18.95
CA GLN A 185 3.26 16.98 19.54
C GLN A 185 2.67 18.19 18.80
N GLU A 186 2.51 19.32 19.50
CA GLU A 186 1.92 20.55 18.93
C GLU A 186 2.80 21.24 17.89
N GLN A 187 4.13 21.07 17.96
CA GLN A 187 5.12 21.71 17.08
C GLN A 187 5.88 20.65 16.28
N LYS A 188 6.13 20.93 15.00
CA LYS A 188 6.86 20.02 14.09
C LYS A 188 8.37 20.12 14.24
#